data_AF-A0A439CV40-F1
#
_entry.id   AF-A0A439CV40-F1
#
_cell.length_a   1.000
_cell.length_b   1.000
_cell.length_c   1.000
_cell.angle_alpha   90.00
_cell.angle_beta   90.00
_cell.angle_gamma   90.00
#
_symmetry.space_group_name_H-M   'P 1'
#
loop_
_entity.id
_entity.type
_entity.pdbx_description
1 polymer ?
#
loop_
_entity_poly.entity_id
_entity_poly.type
_entity_poly.pdbx_seq_one_letter_code
_entity_poly.pdbx_strand_id
1 'polypeptide(L)'
;MRRPSRKGLDSLSSTESFRRRMVFWIVYILDRDLALRSKAPYTQLDAETDVELPGLDDKDRIGMLTSSTGGISVNYLRKRVELARIQGRVYDILYSWRSHLLTPDQRLNDISLVAQMLSEWRGTIPAELLHPGGLFQCFSGTPAFLVMDMYNRHLECLFRIHDIFSFDDSWLGRTHCYLSPAVIELGGDEVDGKLVKSGLAPLPEAWGDCIQYGRTCLELSVFGNFT
;
A
#
# COMPACT_ATOMS: atom_id res chain seq x y z
N MET A 1 18.17 11.64 -19.66
CA MET A 1 18.79 10.36 -19.24
C MET A 1 18.10 9.23 -20.01
N ARG A 2 18.84 8.37 -20.73
CA ARG A 2 18.24 7.28 -21.54
C ARG A 2 17.75 6.17 -20.62
N ARG A 3 16.50 5.71 -20.77
CA ARG A 3 15.97 4.62 -19.94
C ARG A 3 16.76 3.32 -20.17
N PRO A 4 17.08 2.56 -19.11
CA PRO A 4 17.64 1.22 -19.26
C PRO A 4 16.67 0.34 -20.07
N SER A 5 17.21 -0.43 -21.00
CA SER A 5 16.49 -1.50 -21.70
C SER A 5 17.19 -2.82 -21.44
N ARG A 6 16.45 -3.92 -21.44
CA ARG A 6 16.97 -5.29 -21.33
C ARG A 6 18.21 -5.50 -22.22
N LYS A 7 18.12 -5.15 -23.50
CA LYS A 7 19.24 -5.31 -24.46
C LYS A 7 20.49 -4.52 -24.06
N GLY A 8 20.31 -3.35 -23.45
CA GLY A 8 21.42 -2.51 -22.98
C GLY A 8 21.99 -2.96 -21.64
N LEU A 9 21.26 -3.80 -20.88
CA LEU A 9 21.72 -4.40 -19.64
C LEU A 9 22.50 -5.71 -19.91
N ASP A 10 22.08 -6.47 -20.92
CA ASP A 10 22.72 -7.74 -21.31
C ASP A 10 24.14 -7.52 -21.89
N SER A 11 24.41 -6.34 -22.45
CA SER A 11 25.73 -5.97 -22.98
C SER A 11 26.74 -5.53 -21.90
N LEU A 12 26.34 -5.46 -20.62
CA LEU A 12 27.18 -4.99 -19.52
C LEU A 12 27.78 -6.15 -18.73
N SER A 13 28.80 -5.86 -17.93
CA SER A 13 29.28 -6.81 -16.93
C SER A 13 28.15 -7.19 -15.96
N SER A 14 28.19 -8.41 -15.41
CA SER A 14 27.17 -8.92 -14.48
C SER A 14 26.91 -7.93 -13.31
N THR A 15 27.98 -7.43 -12.68
CA THR A 15 27.89 -6.47 -11.57
C THR A 15 27.29 -5.12 -11.96
N GLU A 16 27.60 -4.60 -13.15
CA GLU A 16 27.06 -3.31 -13.58
C GLU A 16 25.60 -3.42 -14.01
N SER A 17 25.29 -4.49 -14.76
CA SER A 17 23.92 -4.85 -15.15
C SER A 17 23.02 -4.97 -13.91
N PHE A 18 23.52 -5.65 -12.88
CA PHE A 18 22.89 -5.79 -11.57
C PHE A 18 22.58 -4.43 -10.91
N ARG A 19 23.59 -3.55 -10.77
CA ARG A 19 23.41 -2.24 -10.12
C ARG A 19 22.38 -1.39 -10.85
N ARG A 20 22.42 -1.40 -12.19
CA ARG A 20 21.48 -0.64 -13.00
C ARG A 20 20.04 -1.16 -12.90
N ARG A 21 19.83 -2.48 -12.81
CA ARG A 21 18.51 -3.06 -12.53
C ARG A 21 17.97 -2.62 -11.17
N MET A 22 18.80 -2.66 -10.12
CA MET A 22 18.40 -2.20 -8.79
C MET A 22 17.97 -0.73 -8.80
N VAL A 23 18.82 0.14 -9.35
CA VAL A 23 18.53 1.57 -9.43
C VAL A 23 17.25 1.82 -10.23
N PHE A 24 17.07 1.13 -11.35
CA PHE A 24 15.85 1.24 -12.14
C PHE A 24 14.60 0.96 -11.32
N TRP A 25 14.58 -0.14 -10.56
CA TRP A 25 13.42 -0.52 -9.75
C TRP A 25 13.18 0.40 -8.55
N ILE A 26 14.25 0.92 -7.93
CA ILE A 26 14.11 1.91 -6.85
C ILE A 26 13.49 3.20 -7.40
N VAL A 27 14.00 3.72 -8.52
CA VAL A 27 13.45 4.93 -9.16
C VAL A 27 12.01 4.69 -9.61
N TYR A 28 11.71 3.50 -10.14
CA TYR A 28 10.36 3.10 -10.51
C TYR A 28 9.39 3.16 -9.34
N ILE A 29 9.77 2.64 -8.16
CA ILE A 29 8.95 2.71 -6.95
C ILE A 29 8.71 4.18 -6.55
N LEU A 30 9.79 4.96 -6.49
CA LEU A 30 9.73 6.38 -6.10
C LEU A 30 8.87 7.23 -7.03
N ASP A 31 8.91 6.98 -8.34
CA ASP A 31 8.10 7.66 -9.35
C ASP A 31 6.61 7.50 -9.07
N ARG A 32 6.14 6.30 -8.66
CA ARG A 32 4.73 6.07 -8.30
C ARG A 32 4.35 6.58 -6.92
N ASP A 33 5.22 6.41 -5.93
CA ASP A 33 5.01 6.97 -4.59
C ASP A 33 4.85 8.51 -4.69
N LEU A 34 5.68 9.16 -5.50
CA LEU A 34 5.60 10.60 -5.74
C LEU A 34 4.38 10.98 -6.56
N ALA A 35 4.01 10.21 -7.59
CA ALA A 35 2.84 10.49 -8.41
C ALA A 35 1.53 10.45 -7.60
N LEU A 36 1.34 9.43 -6.75
CA LEU A 36 0.17 9.36 -5.87
C LEU A 36 0.12 10.50 -4.86
N ARG A 37 1.28 10.87 -4.29
CA ARG A 37 1.35 11.92 -3.27
C ARG A 37 1.18 13.32 -3.85
N SER A 38 1.81 13.60 -4.99
CA SER A 38 1.76 14.89 -5.66
C SER A 38 0.54 15.06 -6.57
N LYS A 39 -0.18 13.97 -6.86
CA LYS A 39 -1.23 13.89 -7.90
C LYS A 39 -0.73 14.29 -9.29
N ALA A 40 0.58 14.18 -9.53
CA ALA A 40 1.20 14.44 -10.82
C ALA A 40 1.47 13.13 -11.58
N PRO A 41 1.49 13.14 -12.93
CA PRO A 41 1.76 11.95 -13.71
C PRO A 41 3.12 11.34 -13.40
N TYR A 42 3.17 10.01 -13.29
CA TYR A 42 4.43 9.27 -13.25
C TYR A 42 5.03 9.18 -14.65
N THR A 43 6.34 8.95 -14.74
CA THR A 43 7.05 8.98 -16.02
C THR A 43 7.34 7.59 -16.56
N GLN A 44 7.73 6.62 -15.73
CA GLN A 44 8.22 5.31 -16.20
C GLN A 44 7.06 4.36 -16.55
N LEU A 45 6.39 4.49 -17.69
CA LEU A 45 5.21 3.66 -18.03
C LEU A 45 5.50 2.15 -18.05
N ASP A 46 4.55 1.35 -17.54
CA ASP A 46 4.64 -0.12 -17.51
C ASP A 46 4.80 -0.71 -18.92
N ALA A 47 4.04 -0.19 -19.88
CA ALA A 47 4.09 -0.61 -21.29
C ALA A 47 5.45 -0.31 -21.97
N GLU A 48 6.26 0.58 -21.39
CA GLU A 48 7.56 0.98 -21.90
C GLU A 48 8.72 0.39 -21.08
N THR A 49 8.42 -0.53 -20.16
CA THR A 49 9.40 -1.18 -19.29
C THR A 49 9.65 -2.61 -19.71
N ASP A 50 10.86 -2.92 -20.18
CA ASP A 50 11.29 -4.27 -20.58
C ASP A 50 12.25 -4.93 -19.57
N VAL A 51 12.51 -4.27 -18.43
CA VAL A 51 13.39 -4.77 -17.37
C VAL A 51 12.67 -5.86 -16.59
N GLU A 52 13.36 -6.98 -16.34
CA GLU A 52 12.81 -8.10 -15.57
C GLU A 52 12.65 -7.74 -14.09
N LEU A 53 11.54 -8.19 -13.48
CA LEU A 53 11.30 -8.02 -12.04
C LEU A 53 12.45 -8.65 -11.23
N PRO A 54 12.77 -8.10 -10.04
CA PRO A 54 13.75 -8.73 -9.15
C PRO A 54 13.38 -10.21 -8.92
N GLY A 55 14.35 -11.12 -9.04
CA GLY A 55 14.11 -12.57 -8.97
C GLY A 55 13.57 -13.01 -7.60
N LEU A 56 12.74 -14.06 -7.58
CA LEU A 56 12.13 -14.59 -6.35
C LEU A 56 13.19 -15.20 -5.41
N ASP A 57 14.06 -16.06 -5.95
CA ASP A 57 15.16 -16.73 -5.26
C ASP A 57 16.48 -16.48 -6.00
N ASP A 58 16.72 -15.21 -6.34
CA ASP A 58 17.85 -14.87 -7.19
C ASP A 58 19.18 -15.21 -6.50
N LYS A 59 20.13 -15.77 -7.26
CA LYS A 59 21.50 -16.03 -6.77
C LYS A 59 22.14 -14.75 -6.22
N ASP A 60 21.65 -13.61 -6.68
CA ASP A 60 22.16 -12.29 -6.36
C ASP A 60 21.49 -11.63 -5.13
N ARG A 61 20.47 -12.28 -4.51
CA ARG A 61 19.79 -11.87 -3.25
C ARG A 61 19.32 -10.41 -3.19
N ILE A 62 19.00 -9.78 -4.33
CA ILE A 62 18.61 -8.37 -4.40
C ILE A 62 17.38 -8.10 -3.55
N GLY A 63 17.51 -7.16 -2.60
CA GLY A 63 16.36 -6.74 -1.78
C GLY A 63 15.81 -7.85 -0.90
N MET A 64 16.57 -8.93 -0.69
CA MET A 64 16.16 -10.02 0.18
C MET A 64 16.32 -9.61 1.65
N LEU A 65 15.23 -9.67 2.39
CA LEU A 65 15.23 -9.57 3.85
C LEU A 65 15.15 -10.99 4.41
N THR A 66 16.15 -11.41 5.16
CA THR A 66 16.19 -12.73 5.80
C THR A 66 16.15 -12.53 7.31
N SER A 67 15.25 -13.26 7.97
CA SER A 67 15.03 -13.16 9.41
C SER A 67 16.26 -13.57 10.20
N SER A 68 16.49 -12.91 11.34
CA SER A 68 17.56 -13.28 12.29
C SER A 68 17.40 -14.69 12.86
N THR A 69 16.18 -15.23 12.91
CA THR A 69 15.88 -16.59 13.38
C THR A 69 15.95 -17.64 12.27
N GLY A 70 16.22 -17.23 11.03
CA GLY A 70 16.47 -18.12 9.89
C GLY A 70 15.23 -18.76 9.25
N GLY A 71 14.03 -18.53 9.79
CA GLY A 71 12.80 -19.17 9.32
C GLY A 71 12.10 -18.48 8.14
N ILE A 72 12.38 -17.19 7.89
CA ILE A 72 11.66 -16.38 6.92
C ILE A 72 12.62 -15.61 6.04
N SER A 73 12.38 -15.64 4.72
CA SER A 73 13.06 -14.77 3.76
C SER A 73 12.03 -14.21 2.78
N VAL A 74 12.13 -12.91 2.49
CA VAL A 74 11.22 -12.22 1.56
C VAL A 74 12.00 -11.27 0.66
N ASN A 75 11.74 -11.30 -0.65
CA ASN A 75 12.28 -10.29 -1.55
C ASN A 75 11.47 -9.00 -1.45
N TYR A 76 11.88 -8.11 -0.55
CA TYR A 76 11.25 -6.82 -0.32
C TYR A 76 11.19 -5.95 -1.57
N LEU A 77 12.29 -5.88 -2.34
CA LEU A 77 12.32 -5.04 -3.54
C LEU A 77 11.28 -5.51 -4.56
N ARG A 78 11.16 -6.83 -4.76
CA ARG A 78 10.13 -7.40 -5.63
C ARG A 78 8.72 -7.03 -5.15
N LYS A 79 8.43 -7.24 -3.86
CA LYS A 79 7.12 -6.90 -3.28
C LYS A 79 6.79 -5.42 -3.43
N ARG A 80 7.78 -4.52 -3.27
CA ARG A 80 7.58 -3.09 -3.51
C ARG A 80 7.36 -2.75 -4.97
N VAL A 81 8.05 -3.39 -5.91
CA VAL A 81 7.80 -3.17 -7.36
C VAL A 81 6.38 -3.64 -7.75
N GLU A 82 5.96 -4.80 -7.24
CA GLU A 82 4.61 -5.32 -7.45
C GLU A 82 3.55 -4.34 -6.89
N LEU A 83 3.74 -3.85 -5.67
CA LEU A 83 2.87 -2.83 -5.08
C LEU A 83 2.90 -1.51 -5.86
N ALA A 84 4.08 -1.08 -6.34
CA ALA A 84 4.22 0.14 -7.13
C ALA A 84 3.46 0.08 -8.46
N ARG A 85 3.31 -1.10 -9.08
CA ARG A 85 2.41 -1.28 -10.23
C ARG A 85 0.95 -1.02 -9.87
N ILE A 86 0.51 -1.56 -8.73
CA ILE A 86 -0.85 -1.34 -8.23
C ILE A 86 -1.06 0.15 -7.91
N GLN A 87 -0.07 0.81 -7.31
CA GLN A 87 -0.05 2.26 -7.06
C GLN A 87 -0.23 3.07 -8.36
N GLY A 88 0.39 2.65 -9.46
CA GLY A 88 0.17 3.24 -10.79
C GLY A 88 -1.29 3.12 -11.25
N ARG A 89 -1.93 1.96 -11.03
CA ARG A 89 -3.36 1.77 -11.34
C ARG A 89 -4.27 2.63 -10.47
N VAL A 90 -3.97 2.74 -9.18
CA VAL A 90 -4.67 3.66 -8.27
C VAL A 90 -4.57 5.10 -8.79
N TYR A 91 -3.38 5.53 -9.22
CA TYR A 91 -3.19 6.85 -9.83
C TYR A 91 -4.05 6.99 -11.10
N ASP A 92 -4.04 5.99 -11.98
CA ASP A 92 -4.77 6.04 -13.24
C ASP A 92 -6.29 6.22 -13.03
N ILE A 93 -6.86 5.54 -12.04
CA ILE A 93 -8.29 5.58 -11.71
C ILE A 93 -8.69 6.87 -10.98
N LEU A 94 -7.79 7.47 -10.20
CA LEU A 94 -8.12 8.62 -9.36
C LEU A 94 -7.73 9.96 -9.97
N TYR A 95 -6.57 10.04 -10.64
CA TYR A 95 -5.92 11.31 -10.97
C TYR A 95 -5.54 11.48 -12.44
N SER A 96 -5.58 10.42 -13.25
CA SER A 96 -5.27 10.58 -14.68
C SER A 96 -6.35 11.37 -15.41
N TRP A 97 -6.01 11.97 -16.55
CA TRP A 97 -7.02 12.60 -17.41
C TRP A 97 -8.18 11.63 -17.75
N ARG A 98 -7.87 10.34 -17.92
CA ARG A 98 -8.85 9.32 -18.28
C ARG A 98 -9.83 9.04 -17.16
N SER A 99 -9.48 9.27 -15.89
CA SER A 99 -10.40 9.06 -14.77
C SER A 99 -11.62 9.97 -14.85
N HIS A 100 -11.46 11.18 -15.36
CA HIS A 100 -12.56 12.14 -15.56
C HIS A 100 -13.56 11.73 -16.63
N LEU A 101 -13.19 10.75 -17.47
CA LEU A 101 -14.02 10.23 -18.55
C LEU A 101 -14.77 8.94 -18.15
N LEU A 102 -14.50 8.39 -16.96
CA LEU A 102 -15.13 7.15 -16.49
C LEU A 102 -16.57 7.39 -16.06
N THR A 103 -17.46 6.46 -16.44
CA THR A 103 -18.80 6.40 -15.84
C THR A 103 -18.71 5.94 -14.37
N PRO A 104 -19.74 6.19 -13.54
CA PRO A 104 -19.78 5.66 -12.17
C PRO A 104 -19.57 4.15 -12.09
N ASP A 105 -20.23 3.39 -12.97
CA ASP A 105 -20.10 1.92 -13.01
C ASP A 105 -18.69 1.46 -13.42
N GLN A 106 -18.07 2.14 -14.38
CA GLN A 106 -16.68 1.86 -14.78
C GLN A 106 -15.72 2.14 -13.64
N ARG A 107 -15.89 3.26 -12.94
CA ARG A 107 -15.07 3.61 -11.78
C ARG A 107 -15.23 2.59 -10.66
N LEU A 108 -16.44 2.13 -10.37
CA LEU A 108 -16.67 1.10 -9.35
C LEU A 108 -16.00 -0.23 -9.73
N ASN A 109 -16.15 -0.66 -10.98
CA ASN A 109 -15.50 -1.88 -11.48
C ASN A 109 -13.96 -1.80 -11.37
N ASP A 110 -13.38 -0.66 -11.76
CA ASP A 110 -11.94 -0.43 -11.67
C ASP A 110 -11.44 -0.41 -10.22
N ILE A 111 -12.20 0.22 -9.30
CA ILE A 111 -11.92 0.19 -7.85
C ILE A 111 -11.94 -1.25 -7.33
N SER A 112 -12.96 -2.04 -7.67
CA SER A 112 -13.05 -3.44 -7.25
C SER A 112 -11.88 -4.27 -7.75
N LEU A 113 -11.44 -4.07 -9.00
CA LEU A 113 -10.28 -4.74 -9.56
C LEU A 113 -9.01 -4.38 -8.80
N VAL A 114 -8.79 -3.11 -8.48
CA VAL A 114 -7.62 -2.68 -7.71
C VAL A 114 -7.66 -3.21 -6.28
N ALA A 115 -8.82 -3.22 -5.62
CA ALA A 115 -8.98 -3.81 -4.30
C ALA A 115 -8.62 -5.31 -4.32
N GLN A 116 -9.03 -6.05 -5.36
CA GLN A 116 -8.62 -7.44 -5.55
C GLN A 116 -7.11 -7.58 -5.73
N MET A 117 -6.48 -6.76 -6.58
CA MET A 117 -5.02 -6.78 -6.77
C MET A 117 -4.25 -6.52 -5.46
N LEU A 118 -4.74 -5.58 -4.63
CA LEU A 118 -4.18 -5.28 -3.32
C LEU A 118 -4.29 -6.48 -2.37
N SER A 119 -5.44 -7.15 -2.36
CA SER A 119 -5.69 -8.36 -1.57
C SER A 119 -4.78 -9.52 -2.00
N GLU A 120 -4.70 -9.78 -3.31
CA GLU A 120 -3.83 -10.82 -3.89
C GLU A 120 -2.36 -10.55 -3.56
N TRP A 121 -1.90 -9.32 -3.76
CA TRP A 121 -0.54 -8.91 -3.40
C TRP A 121 -0.26 -9.14 -1.92
N ARG A 122 -1.17 -8.76 -1.03
CA ARG A 122 -1.03 -8.97 0.42
C ARG A 122 -0.94 -10.46 0.76
N GLY A 123 -1.72 -11.31 0.08
CA GLY A 123 -1.67 -12.77 0.22
C GLY A 123 -0.33 -13.41 -0.19
N THR A 124 0.51 -12.69 -0.94
CA THR A 124 1.86 -13.17 -1.31
C THR A 124 2.94 -12.89 -0.26
N ILE A 125 2.61 -12.22 0.83
CA ILE A 125 3.54 -11.88 1.91
C ILE A 125 3.47 -12.97 3.00
N PRO A 126 4.61 -13.45 3.54
CA PRO A 126 4.61 -14.42 4.63
C PRO A 126 3.72 -13.98 5.80
N ALA A 127 2.93 -14.92 6.35
CA ALA A 127 1.89 -14.62 7.32
C ALA A 127 2.43 -14.02 8.62
N GLU A 128 3.62 -14.43 9.03
CA GLU A 128 4.31 -13.93 10.22
C GLU A 128 4.65 -12.44 10.09
N LEU A 129 4.88 -11.96 8.87
CA LEU A 129 5.17 -10.56 8.61
C LEU A 129 3.90 -9.70 8.56
N LEU A 130 2.70 -10.31 8.52
CA LEU A 130 1.42 -9.59 8.49
C LEU A 130 0.95 -9.14 9.88
N HIS A 131 1.64 -9.58 10.93
CA HIS A 131 1.30 -9.28 12.32
C HIS A 131 2.47 -8.61 13.03
N PRO A 132 2.24 -7.58 13.87
CA PRO A 132 3.32 -6.87 14.57
C PRO A 132 4.26 -7.81 15.34
N GLY A 133 3.69 -8.73 16.13
CA GLY A 133 4.47 -9.67 16.93
C GLY A 133 5.41 -10.53 16.08
N GLY A 134 4.91 -11.12 14.99
CA GLY A 134 5.73 -11.93 14.09
C GLY A 134 6.76 -11.10 13.32
N LEU A 135 6.40 -9.88 12.90
CA LEU A 135 7.32 -8.96 12.25
C LEU A 135 8.54 -8.64 13.12
N PHE A 136 8.31 -8.19 14.35
CA PHE A 136 9.39 -7.80 15.27
C PHE A 136 10.16 -8.99 15.84
N GLN A 137 9.57 -10.19 15.81
CA GLN A 137 10.30 -11.42 16.10
C GLN A 137 11.24 -11.82 14.95
N CYS A 138 10.86 -11.50 13.71
CA CYS A 138 11.64 -11.85 12.52
C CYS A 138 12.70 -10.82 12.16
N PHE A 139 12.40 -9.53 12.37
CA PHE A 139 13.20 -8.39 11.92
C PHE A 139 13.29 -7.31 12.99
N SER A 140 14.42 -6.59 13.02
CA SER A 140 14.62 -5.40 13.85
C SER A 140 15.28 -4.29 13.02
N GLY A 141 15.17 -3.03 13.48
CA GLY A 141 15.78 -1.88 12.80
C GLY A 141 15.28 -1.66 11.36
N THR A 142 16.20 -1.46 10.42
CA THR A 142 15.87 -1.09 9.03
C THR A 142 14.96 -2.11 8.30
N PRO A 143 15.20 -3.43 8.34
CA PRO A 143 14.28 -4.41 7.74
C PRO A 143 12.83 -4.32 8.26
N ALA A 144 12.65 -4.12 9.57
CA ALA A 144 11.31 -3.96 10.15
C ALA A 144 10.64 -2.68 9.62
N PHE A 145 11.37 -1.56 9.65
CA PHE A 145 10.90 -0.28 9.11
C PHE A 145 10.49 -0.37 7.63
N LEU A 146 11.29 -1.06 6.79
CA LEU A 146 10.98 -1.25 5.37
C LEU A 146 9.65 -2.02 5.19
N VAL A 147 9.46 -3.11 5.92
CA VAL A 147 8.22 -3.90 5.85
C VAL A 147 7.02 -3.08 6.35
N MET A 148 7.19 -2.29 7.41
CA MET A 148 6.15 -1.38 7.89
C MET A 148 5.78 -0.30 6.87
N ASP A 149 6.78 0.36 6.25
CA ASP A 149 6.51 1.35 5.20
C ASP A 149 5.79 0.71 4.02
N MET A 150 6.18 -0.49 3.60
CA MET A 150 5.47 -1.24 2.56
C MET A 150 3.99 -1.46 2.88
N TYR A 151 3.65 -1.82 4.12
CA TYR A 151 2.24 -1.92 4.53
C TYR A 151 1.55 -0.57 4.53
N ASN A 152 2.20 0.50 5.00
CA ASN A 152 1.65 1.85 4.93
C ASN A 152 1.31 2.26 3.49
N ARG A 153 2.17 1.94 2.51
CA ARG A 153 1.90 2.20 1.09
C ARG A 153 0.68 1.42 0.58
N HIS A 154 0.49 0.18 1.03
CA HIS A 154 -0.68 -0.63 0.71
C HIS A 154 -1.97 -0.03 1.28
N LEU A 155 -1.95 0.41 2.54
CA LEU A 155 -3.10 1.05 3.16
C LEU A 155 -3.45 2.39 2.54
N GLU A 156 -2.43 3.18 2.19
CA GLU A 156 -2.64 4.43 1.48
C GLU A 156 -3.41 4.21 0.17
N CYS A 157 -3.15 3.09 -0.53
CA CYS A 157 -3.94 2.72 -1.71
C CYS A 157 -5.40 2.42 -1.37
N LEU A 158 -5.65 1.60 -0.34
CA LEU A 158 -7.01 1.26 0.11
C LEU A 158 -7.81 2.50 0.52
N PHE A 159 -7.21 3.38 1.33
CA PHE A 159 -7.86 4.62 1.74
C PHE A 159 -8.17 5.53 0.55
N ARG A 160 -7.26 5.62 -0.43
CA ARG A 160 -7.45 6.40 -1.66
C ARG A 160 -8.58 5.86 -2.54
N ILE A 161 -8.66 4.55 -2.77
CA ILE A 161 -9.71 4.00 -3.65
C ILE A 161 -11.10 4.01 -3.01
N HIS A 162 -11.18 4.05 -1.68
CA HIS A 162 -12.43 4.12 -0.94
C HIS A 162 -12.83 5.56 -0.53
N ASP A 163 -12.09 6.57 -0.98
CA ASP A 163 -12.28 7.98 -0.61
C ASP A 163 -12.33 8.21 0.92
N ILE A 164 -11.60 7.38 1.68
CA ILE A 164 -11.48 7.48 3.15
C ILE A 164 -10.30 8.42 3.43
N PHE A 165 -10.51 9.71 3.25
CA PHE A 165 -9.53 10.75 3.59
C PHE A 165 -10.04 11.67 4.67
N SER A 166 -9.20 11.92 5.67
CA SER A 166 -9.44 12.87 6.77
C SER A 166 -9.61 14.35 6.33
N PHE A 167 -9.57 14.66 5.03
CA PHE A 167 -9.66 16.01 4.48
C PHE A 167 -10.68 16.15 3.34
N ASP A 168 -11.52 15.13 3.11
CA ASP A 168 -12.71 15.30 2.28
C ASP A 168 -13.83 15.83 3.17
N ASP A 169 -14.33 17.04 2.88
CA ASP A 169 -15.40 17.70 3.64
C ASP A 169 -16.67 16.85 3.72
N SER A 170 -16.95 16.05 2.68
CA SER A 170 -18.10 15.14 2.67
C SER A 170 -17.90 13.93 3.59
N TRP A 171 -16.66 13.42 3.70
CA TRP A 171 -16.30 12.37 4.63
C TRP A 171 -16.26 12.88 6.08
N LEU A 172 -15.62 14.04 6.32
CA LEU A 172 -15.59 14.70 7.63
C LEU A 172 -17.00 15.01 8.13
N GLY A 173 -17.89 15.49 7.25
CA GLY A 173 -19.30 15.65 7.58
C GLY A 173 -19.94 14.32 7.98
N ARG A 174 -19.68 13.24 7.24
CA ARG A 174 -20.23 11.91 7.53
C ARG A 174 -19.71 11.34 8.86
N THR A 175 -18.41 11.41 9.14
CA THR A 175 -17.84 10.97 10.43
C THR A 175 -18.33 11.82 11.59
N HIS A 176 -18.46 13.13 11.39
CA HIS A 176 -19.02 14.01 12.41
C HIS A 176 -20.47 13.65 12.76
N CYS A 177 -21.27 13.18 11.79
CA CYS A 177 -22.60 12.63 12.07
C CYS A 177 -22.53 11.40 12.99
N TYR A 178 -21.57 10.49 12.77
CA TYR A 178 -21.36 9.31 13.63
C TYR A 178 -20.83 9.64 15.03
N LEU A 179 -20.13 10.76 15.18
CA LEU A 179 -19.60 11.25 16.47
C LEU A 179 -20.54 12.23 17.18
N SER A 180 -21.70 12.52 16.58
CA SER A 180 -22.70 13.42 17.16
C SER A 180 -23.32 12.81 18.42
N PRO A 181 -23.54 13.61 19.49
CA PRO A 181 -24.27 13.18 20.68
C PRO A 181 -25.67 12.61 20.40
N ALA A 182 -26.25 12.91 19.24
CA ALA A 182 -27.54 12.35 18.80
C ALA A 182 -27.49 10.86 18.43
N VAL A 183 -26.29 10.30 18.22
CA VAL A 183 -26.05 8.89 17.82
C VAL A 183 -25.47 8.07 18.97
N ILE A 184 -24.74 8.73 19.88
CA ILE A 184 -24.19 8.18 21.11
C ILE A 184 -24.98 8.79 22.26
N GLU A 185 -26.12 8.19 22.62
CA GLU A 185 -26.72 8.48 23.92
C GLU A 185 -25.76 7.95 24.99
N LEU A 186 -25.00 8.86 25.61
CA LEU A 186 -24.32 8.59 26.87
C LEU A 186 -25.41 8.42 27.93
N GLY A 187 -25.87 7.19 28.13
CA GLY A 187 -26.70 6.84 29.27
C GLY A 187 -25.99 7.28 30.55
N GLY A 188 -26.71 7.94 31.45
CA GLY A 188 -26.15 8.31 32.74
C GLY A 188 -25.52 7.09 33.42
N ASP A 189 -24.24 7.20 33.76
CA ASP A 189 -23.41 6.27 34.56
C ASP A 189 -23.36 4.78 34.15
N GLU A 190 -23.93 4.36 33.02
CA GLU A 190 -23.76 3.00 32.50
C GLU A 190 -22.78 2.95 31.33
N VAL A 191 -21.80 2.05 31.44
CA VAL A 191 -20.61 1.92 30.56
C VAL A 191 -20.94 1.52 29.12
N ASP A 192 -22.17 1.07 28.85
CA ASP A 192 -22.62 0.59 27.53
C ASP A 192 -23.76 1.46 26.95
N GLY A 193 -23.40 2.58 26.32
CA GLY A 193 -24.34 3.41 25.57
C GLY A 193 -24.95 2.67 24.37
N LYS A 194 -26.27 2.79 24.17
CA LYS A 194 -26.97 2.21 23.00
C LYS A 194 -26.80 3.10 21.77
N LEU A 195 -26.22 2.54 20.71
CA LEU A 195 -26.07 3.20 19.41
C LEU A 195 -27.40 3.32 18.65
N VAL A 196 -27.93 4.54 18.53
CA VAL A 196 -29.12 4.82 17.72
C VAL A 196 -28.68 5.17 16.29
N LYS A 197 -28.69 4.18 15.40
CA LYS A 197 -28.21 4.33 14.00
C LYS A 197 -29.24 4.88 13.01
N SER A 198 -30.44 5.27 13.46
CA SER A 198 -31.55 5.62 12.56
C SER A 198 -31.23 6.89 11.74
N GLY A 199 -31.18 6.77 10.42
CA GLY A 199 -31.06 7.90 9.49
C GLY A 199 -29.65 8.24 8.99
N LEU A 200 -28.61 7.49 9.40
CA LEU A 200 -27.24 7.69 8.92
C LEU A 200 -27.01 6.94 7.59
N ALA A 201 -26.38 7.61 6.63
CA ALA A 201 -25.86 6.93 5.44
C ALA A 201 -24.84 5.87 5.86
N PRO A 202 -24.88 4.64 5.31
CA PRO A 202 -24.00 3.57 5.74
C PRO A 202 -22.52 3.94 5.58
N LEU A 203 -21.68 3.40 6.46
CA LEU A 203 -20.23 3.46 6.31
C LEU A 203 -19.85 2.79 4.98
N PRO A 204 -18.75 3.23 4.32
CA PRO A 204 -18.22 2.52 3.17
C PRO A 204 -18.06 1.04 3.47
N GLU A 205 -18.37 0.17 2.51
CA GLU A 205 -18.34 -1.29 2.71
C GLU A 205 -16.96 -1.77 3.24
N ALA A 206 -15.87 -1.16 2.75
CA ALA A 206 -14.50 -1.45 3.18
C ALA A 206 -14.06 -0.77 4.49
N TRP A 207 -14.97 -0.10 5.22
CA TRP A 207 -14.63 0.62 6.45
C TRP A 207 -14.09 -0.29 7.55
N GLY A 208 -14.68 -1.48 7.71
CA GLY A 208 -14.23 -2.46 8.69
C GLY A 208 -12.76 -2.84 8.47
N ASP A 209 -12.42 -3.16 7.23
CA ASP A 209 -11.06 -3.47 6.82
C ASP A 209 -10.13 -2.29 7.06
N CYS A 210 -10.54 -1.08 6.66
CA CYS A 210 -9.77 0.16 6.87
C CYS A 210 -9.46 0.44 8.34
N ILE A 211 -10.42 0.22 9.25
CA ILE A 211 -10.20 0.36 10.70
C ILE A 211 -9.27 -0.72 11.23
N GLN A 212 -9.47 -1.98 10.84
CA GLN A 212 -8.59 -3.07 11.25
C GLN A 212 -7.15 -2.78 10.83
N TYR A 213 -6.96 -2.34 9.59
CA TYR A 213 -5.66 -1.94 9.06
C TYR A 213 -5.06 -0.73 9.79
N GLY A 214 -5.87 0.31 10.05
CA GLY A 214 -5.43 1.47 10.82
C GLY A 214 -4.94 1.10 12.22
N ARG A 215 -5.64 0.17 12.90
CA ARG A 215 -5.21 -0.38 14.20
C ARG A 215 -3.88 -1.11 14.09
N THR A 216 -3.71 -1.99 13.10
CA THR A 216 -2.44 -2.69 12.87
C THR A 216 -1.29 -1.71 12.64
N CYS A 217 -1.49 -0.61 11.89
CA CYS A 217 -0.46 0.40 11.70
C CYS A 217 -0.11 1.19 12.96
N LEU A 218 -1.10 1.50 13.81
CA LEU A 218 -0.85 2.12 15.11
C LEU A 218 -0.07 1.19 16.03
N GLU A 219 -0.44 -0.09 16.09
CA GLU A 219 0.29 -1.11 16.84
C GLU A 219 1.74 -1.19 16.37
N LEU A 220 1.95 -1.36 15.05
CA LEU A 220 3.25 -1.32 14.42
C LEU A 220 4.07 -0.08 14.85
N SER A 221 3.48 1.11 14.78
CA SER A 221 4.16 2.36 15.14
C SER A 221 4.51 2.45 16.62
N VAL A 222 3.66 1.93 17.51
CA VAL A 222 3.92 1.89 18.95
C VAL A 222 5.07 0.93 19.25
N PHE A 223 5.05 -0.28 18.69
CA PHE A 223 6.11 -1.28 18.90
C PHE A 223 7.47 -0.86 18.32
N GLY A 224 7.48 -0.14 17.19
CA GLY A 224 8.71 0.37 16.59
C GLY A 224 9.47 1.41 17.42
N ASN A 225 8.84 2.02 18.44
CA ASN A 225 9.49 2.99 19.33
C ASN A 225 10.25 2.32 20.50
N PHE A 226 10.09 1.00 20.70
CA PHE A 226 10.67 0.27 21.84
C PHE A 226 11.83 -0.66 21.47
N THR A 227 12.30 -0.64 20.21
CA THR A 227 13.40 -1.46 19.69
C THR A 227 14.45 -0.60 19.00
#